data_AF-A0A847YCN5-F1
#
_entry.id   AF-A0A847YCN5-F1
#
_cell.length_a   1.000
_cell.length_b   1.000
_cell.length_c   1.000
_cell.angle_alpha   90.00
_cell.angle_beta   90.00
_cell.angle_gamma   90.00
#
_symmetry.space_group_name_H-M   'P 1'
#
loop_
_entity.id
_entity.type
_entity.pdbx_description
1 polymer ?
#
loop_
_entity_poly.entity_id
_entity_poly.type
_entity_poly.pdbx_seq_one_letter_code
_entity_poly.pdbx_strand_id
1 'polypeptide(L)'
;MRCHGLTLRSRWWSFVVPILLTAVAVFAAANRGALAASGGGKACDCPASGDAGTAGIFWVVSSRGVGDPESNPADAVNRLRFYEAHAAGSWSPISGDDLLQAIAGEKPVVVWIHGNRMELRDAVRSAAALKRVLDRLVPDRRYVLVGWSWPADRMVRGVRQDSRLKSCRSLQEAALLAHWIDQTLRNRTVVLVGYSFGAQTALKTAALLGGAHGPEGISDAA
;
A
#
# COMPACT_ATOMS: atom_id res chain seq x y z
N MET A 1 7.60 15.50 -8.29
CA MET A 1 8.17 15.35 -9.64
C MET A 1 7.18 16.02 -10.58
N ARG A 2 7.35 17.31 -10.89
CA ARG A 2 6.35 18.05 -11.69
C ARG A 2 6.22 17.36 -13.05
N CYS A 3 5.04 16.83 -13.36
CA CYS A 3 4.69 16.39 -14.71
C CYS A 3 4.52 17.63 -15.60
N HIS A 4 5.62 18.35 -15.88
CA HIS A 4 5.63 19.42 -16.85
C HIS A 4 5.73 18.84 -18.25
N GLY A 5 4.81 19.26 -19.12
CA GLY A 5 4.95 19.15 -20.57
C GLY A 5 4.20 17.98 -21.19
N LEU A 6 2.94 18.21 -21.56
CA LEU A 6 2.34 17.59 -22.73
C LEU A 6 1.49 18.65 -23.43
N THR A 7 2.17 19.55 -24.13
CA THR A 7 1.56 20.42 -25.13
C THR A 7 0.93 19.56 -26.23
N LEU A 8 -0.30 19.90 -26.58
CA LEU A 8 -1.09 19.24 -27.60
C LEU A 8 -0.36 19.24 -28.95
N ARG A 9 -0.14 18.04 -29.51
CA ARG A 9 -0.18 17.80 -30.96
C ARG A 9 -0.36 16.29 -31.20
N SER A 10 -1.60 15.85 -31.37
CA SER A 10 -1.88 14.48 -31.82
C SER A 10 -2.28 14.49 -33.28
N ARG A 11 -1.31 14.21 -34.17
CA ARG A 11 -1.61 13.61 -35.47
C ARG A 11 -2.14 12.20 -35.23
N TRP A 12 -3.13 11.87 -36.03
CA TRP A 12 -3.84 10.60 -36.03
C TRP A 12 -2.88 9.43 -36.28
N TRP A 13 -3.16 8.27 -35.68
CA TRP A 13 -3.27 6.96 -36.34
C TRP A 13 -3.53 5.84 -35.30
N SER A 14 -4.54 5.02 -35.64
CA SER A 14 -4.69 3.57 -35.38
C SER A 14 -4.89 3.02 -33.95
N PHE A 15 -6.17 2.80 -33.64
CA PHE A 15 -6.84 1.53 -33.27
C PHE A 15 -6.12 0.43 -32.44
N VAL A 16 -6.85 0.04 -31.38
CA VAL A 16 -6.95 -1.26 -30.67
C VAL A 16 -5.70 -1.84 -30.00
N VAL A 17 -5.62 -1.68 -28.67
CA VAL A 17 -5.28 -2.79 -27.76
C VAL A 17 -6.14 -2.64 -26.49
N PRO A 18 -7.04 -3.58 -26.14
CA PRO A 18 -7.58 -3.65 -24.79
C PRO A 18 -6.49 -4.29 -23.93
N ILE A 19 -5.61 -3.48 -23.34
CA ILE A 19 -4.62 -4.01 -22.41
C ILE A 19 -5.33 -4.31 -21.08
N LEU A 20 -5.87 -5.52 -20.98
CA LEU A 20 -6.00 -6.25 -19.73
C LEU A 20 -4.58 -6.60 -19.26
N LEU A 21 -3.88 -5.63 -18.65
CA LEU A 21 -2.72 -5.93 -17.81
C LEU A 21 -3.25 -6.26 -16.42
N THR A 22 -3.66 -7.52 -16.25
CA THR A 22 -3.84 -8.14 -14.93
C THR A 22 -2.45 -8.41 -14.34
N ALA A 23 -1.67 -7.36 -14.14
CA ALA A 23 -0.40 -7.45 -13.44
C ALA A 23 -0.70 -7.33 -11.93
N VAL A 24 -0.60 -8.46 -11.24
CA VAL A 24 -0.43 -8.48 -9.79
C VAL A 24 1.07 -8.52 -9.56
N ALA A 25 1.62 -7.49 -8.92
CA ALA A 25 3.01 -7.49 -8.50
C ALA A 25 3.06 -7.69 -6.98
N VAL A 26 3.83 -8.70 -6.56
CA VAL A 26 4.08 -8.99 -5.14
C VAL A 26 5.54 -8.69 -4.88
N PHE A 27 5.81 -7.74 -3.98
CA PHE A 27 7.15 -7.41 -3.53
C PHE A 27 7.20 -7.54 -2.01
N ALA A 28 8.13 -8.36 -1.51
CA ALA A 28 8.49 -8.34 -0.09
C ALA A 28 9.69 -7.42 0.07
N ALA A 29 9.57 -6.36 0.87
CA ALA A 29 10.68 -5.53 1.27
C ALA A 29 10.90 -5.70 2.77
N ALA A 30 12.04 -6.28 3.16
CA ALA A 30 12.49 -6.21 4.54
C ALA A 30 12.94 -4.77 4.79
N ASN A 31 12.15 -3.99 5.52
CA ASN A 31 12.60 -2.70 6.04
C ASN A 31 13.68 -3.02 7.09
N ARG A 32 14.91 -2.50 6.93
CA ARG A 32 16.08 -2.94 7.70
C ARG A 32 16.00 -2.51 9.18
N GLY A 33 15.22 -3.25 9.94
CA GLY A 33 15.24 -3.40 11.40
C GLY A 33 14.90 -4.84 11.83
N ALA A 34 14.35 -5.65 10.91
CA ALA A 34 13.97 -7.04 11.16
C ALA A 34 15.13 -8.06 11.06
N LEU A 35 16.35 -7.62 10.73
CA LEU A 35 17.54 -8.48 10.64
C LEU A 35 18.22 -8.63 12.01
N ALA A 36 17.51 -9.14 13.01
CA ALA A 36 18.09 -9.67 14.25
C ALA A 36 17.06 -10.48 15.06
N ALA A 37 16.57 -11.60 14.51
CA ALA A 37 15.92 -12.63 15.33
C ALA A 37 15.87 -13.98 14.58
N SER A 38 17.02 -14.63 14.40
CA SER A 38 17.04 -16.08 14.20
C SER A 38 18.15 -16.70 15.03
N GLY A 39 17.94 -16.72 16.35
CA GLY A 39 18.69 -17.53 17.30
C GLY A 39 17.75 -18.61 17.84
N GLY A 40 18.16 -19.87 17.73
CA GLY A 40 17.30 -21.03 17.95
C GLY A 40 16.71 -21.18 19.35
N GLY A 41 15.56 -21.86 19.40
CA GLY A 41 14.95 -22.39 20.61
C GLY A 41 13.94 -23.48 20.24
N LYS A 42 14.27 -24.74 20.52
CA LYS A 42 13.28 -25.82 20.66
C LYS A 42 12.60 -25.65 22.02
N ALA A 43 11.27 -25.71 22.05
CA ALA A 43 10.47 -26.68 22.81
C ALA A 43 8.98 -26.34 22.73
N CYS A 44 8.17 -27.39 22.79
CA CYS A 44 6.71 -27.42 22.82
C CYS A 44 6.11 -26.56 23.94
N ASP A 45 4.95 -25.95 23.68
CA ASP A 45 3.68 -26.33 24.32
C ASP A 45 2.55 -25.47 23.76
N CYS A 46 1.41 -26.10 23.46
CA CYS A 46 0.19 -25.41 23.09
C CYS A 46 -0.60 -25.07 24.37
N PRO A 47 -0.99 -23.80 24.58
CA PRO A 47 -2.23 -23.48 25.24
C PRO A 47 -3.29 -23.12 24.21
N ALA A 48 -4.49 -23.65 24.49
CA ALA A 48 -5.72 -23.49 23.74
C ALA A 48 -6.22 -22.03 23.66
N SER A 49 -7.22 -21.86 22.79
CA SER A 49 -8.16 -20.73 22.68
C SER A 49 -7.55 -19.36 22.35
N GLY A 50 -7.64 -18.96 21.08
CA GLY A 50 -7.27 -17.64 20.59
C GLY A 50 -8.30 -17.07 19.63
N ASP A 51 -9.31 -16.42 20.21
CA ASP A 51 -10.04 -15.27 19.68
C ASP A 51 -10.79 -15.43 18.34
N ALA A 52 -12.02 -15.96 18.41
CA ALA A 52 -12.97 -15.92 17.30
C ALA A 52 -13.43 -14.49 16.94
N GLY A 53 -13.15 -13.48 17.79
CA GLY A 53 -13.58 -12.09 17.61
C GLY A 53 -12.77 -11.29 16.59
N THR A 54 -11.51 -11.68 16.32
CA THR A 54 -10.61 -10.97 15.39
C THR A 54 -10.51 -11.62 14.01
N ALA A 55 -11.21 -12.74 13.79
CA ALA A 55 -11.21 -13.45 12.52
C ALA A 55 -11.73 -12.57 11.37
N GLY A 56 -10.87 -12.30 10.39
CA GLY A 56 -11.20 -11.50 9.22
C GLY A 56 -11.11 -9.98 9.43
N ILE A 57 -10.62 -9.47 10.57
CA ILE A 57 -10.33 -8.04 10.74
C ILE A 57 -9.11 -7.65 9.90
N PHE A 58 -9.19 -6.47 9.27
CA PHE A 58 -8.09 -5.81 8.58
C PHE A 58 -8.27 -4.29 8.66
N TRP A 59 -7.23 -3.55 8.29
CA TRP A 59 -7.27 -2.09 8.36
C TRP A 59 -7.19 -1.46 6.98
N VAL A 60 -7.67 -0.22 6.85
CA VAL A 60 -7.56 0.55 5.62
C VAL A 60 -7.01 1.94 5.93
N VAL A 61 -5.95 2.30 5.23
CA VAL A 61 -5.41 3.65 5.20
C VAL A 61 -5.86 4.31 3.90
N SER A 62 -6.52 5.45 4.01
CA SER A 62 -7.14 6.13 2.88
C SER A 62 -6.51 7.50 2.66
N SER A 63 -5.90 7.67 1.48
CA SER A 63 -5.41 8.97 0.99
C SER A 63 -6.48 9.75 0.24
N ARG A 64 -7.71 9.24 0.16
CA ARG A 64 -8.83 9.98 -0.44
C ARG A 64 -9.06 11.27 0.34
N GLY A 65 -9.10 12.40 -0.36
CA GLY A 65 -9.22 13.72 0.25
C GLY A 65 -7.90 14.33 0.70
N VAL A 66 -6.78 13.61 0.59
CA VAL A 66 -5.44 14.20 0.58
C VAL A 66 -5.27 14.92 -0.77
N GLY A 67 -4.85 16.18 -0.72
CA GLY A 67 -4.73 17.07 -1.89
C GLY A 67 -3.61 16.63 -2.85
N ASP A 68 -2.72 17.56 -3.19
CA ASP A 68 -1.46 17.22 -3.86
C ASP A 68 -0.43 16.87 -2.77
N PRO A 69 -0.09 15.58 -2.57
CA PRO A 69 0.87 15.20 -1.54
C PRO A 69 2.29 15.69 -1.82
N GLU A 70 2.59 16.17 -3.04
CA GLU A 70 3.91 16.73 -3.36
C GLU A 70 4.16 18.11 -2.75
N SER A 71 3.11 18.87 -2.40
CA SER A 71 3.29 20.24 -1.90
C SER A 71 3.73 20.28 -0.43
N ASN A 72 3.33 19.29 0.38
CA ASN A 72 3.78 19.10 1.76
C ASN A 72 3.56 17.64 2.22
N PRO A 73 4.59 16.78 2.16
CA PRO A 73 4.45 15.35 2.50
C PRO A 73 4.05 15.09 3.96
N ALA A 74 4.53 15.91 4.90
CA ALA A 74 4.22 15.75 6.32
C ALA A 74 2.74 16.11 6.61
N ASP A 75 2.23 17.20 6.02
CA ASP A 75 0.80 17.53 6.09
C ASP A 75 -0.07 16.46 5.41
N ALA A 76 0.40 15.92 4.28
CA ALA A 76 -0.33 14.90 3.54
C ALA A 76 -0.57 13.62 4.37
N VAL A 77 0.40 13.22 5.20
CA VAL A 77 0.23 12.06 6.11
C VAL A 77 -0.79 12.36 7.21
N ASN A 78 -0.79 13.56 7.78
CA ASN A 78 -1.75 13.95 8.82
C ASN A 78 -3.21 13.98 8.33
N ARG A 79 -3.42 13.99 7.02
CA ARG A 79 -4.74 13.98 6.37
C ARG A 79 -5.21 12.59 5.96
N LEU A 80 -4.41 11.55 6.21
CA LEU A 80 -4.84 10.17 6.00
C LEU A 80 -6.02 9.84 6.90
N ARG A 81 -6.94 9.04 6.38
CA ARG A 81 -8.09 8.52 7.13
C ARG A 81 -7.94 7.03 7.34
N PHE A 82 -8.34 6.57 8.51
CA PHE A 82 -8.14 5.20 8.92
C PHE A 82 -9.48 4.52 9.17
N TYR A 83 -9.54 3.23 8.81
CA TYR A 83 -10.73 2.43 9.02
C TYR A 83 -10.33 1.04 9.53
N GLU A 84 -11.10 0.53 10.48
CA GLU A 84 -11.17 -0.90 10.77
C GLU A 84 -12.21 -1.52 9.85
N ALA A 85 -11.90 -2.68 9.29
CA ALA A 85 -12.78 -3.38 8.36
C ALA A 85 -12.82 -4.88 8.67
N HIS A 86 -13.98 -5.48 8.42
CA HIS A 86 -14.17 -6.92 8.53
C HIS A 86 -14.32 -7.53 7.14
N ALA A 87 -13.75 -8.72 6.96
CA ALA A 87 -13.90 -9.49 5.73
C ALA A 87 -15.37 -9.86 5.44
N ALA A 88 -16.27 -9.78 6.42
CA ALA A 88 -17.71 -9.90 6.26
C ALA A 88 -18.36 -8.71 5.54
N GLY A 89 -17.71 -7.54 5.49
CA GLY A 89 -18.11 -6.39 4.67
C GLY A 89 -18.46 -5.11 5.43
N SER A 90 -18.37 -5.09 6.77
CA SER A 90 -18.47 -3.87 7.56
C SER A 90 -17.12 -3.14 7.64
N TRP A 91 -17.16 -1.81 7.80
CA TRP A 91 -16.01 -1.01 8.19
C TRP A 91 -16.46 0.25 8.93
N SER A 92 -15.62 0.77 9.80
CA SER A 92 -15.87 1.96 10.61
C SER A 92 -14.60 2.83 10.65
N PRO A 93 -14.74 4.16 10.75
CA PRO A 93 -13.59 5.03 10.95
C PRO A 93 -12.95 4.80 12.32
N ILE A 94 -11.62 4.89 12.37
CA ILE A 94 -10.81 4.82 13.61
C ILE A 94 -9.78 5.96 13.63
N SER A 95 -9.18 6.22 14.79
CA SER A 95 -8.07 7.19 14.88
C SER A 95 -6.77 6.61 14.32
N GLY A 96 -5.78 7.49 14.10
CA GLY A 96 -4.43 7.06 13.73
C GLY A 96 -3.76 6.27 14.84
N ASP A 97 -3.95 6.68 16.09
CA ASP A 97 -3.38 5.99 17.26
C ASP A 97 -3.98 4.60 17.42
N ASP A 98 -5.30 4.45 17.24
CA ASP A 98 -5.96 3.13 17.27
C ASP A 98 -5.41 2.20 16.17
N LEU A 99 -5.20 2.74 14.96
CA LEU A 99 -4.56 1.96 13.89
C LEU A 99 -3.16 1.52 14.29
N LEU A 100 -2.32 2.43 14.77
CA LEU A 100 -0.93 2.15 15.14
C LEU A 100 -0.86 1.10 16.25
N GLN A 101 -1.74 1.18 17.24
CA GLN A 101 -1.88 0.18 18.29
C GLN A 101 -2.31 -1.17 17.71
N ALA A 102 -3.28 -1.18 16.80
CA ALA A 102 -3.80 -2.40 16.22
C ALA A 102 -2.80 -3.13 15.30
N ILE A 103 -1.91 -2.39 14.62
CA ILE A 103 -0.86 -2.95 13.76
C ILE A 103 0.48 -3.15 14.46
N ALA A 104 0.57 -2.87 15.77
CA ALA A 104 1.77 -3.05 16.59
C ALA A 104 2.23 -4.52 16.66
N GLY A 105 3.46 -4.75 17.12
CA GLY A 105 4.07 -6.09 17.27
C GLY A 105 5.13 -6.43 16.22
N GLU A 106 5.29 -7.72 15.90
CA GLU A 106 6.34 -8.21 15.01
C GLU A 106 5.81 -8.83 13.71
N LYS A 107 4.49 -9.05 13.64
CA LYS A 107 3.84 -9.68 12.48
C LYS A 107 4.16 -8.91 11.19
N PRO A 108 4.42 -9.60 10.06
CA PRO A 108 4.56 -8.93 8.78
C PRO A 108 3.29 -8.14 8.42
N VAL A 109 3.48 -6.91 7.93
CA VAL A 109 2.39 -6.06 7.46
C VAL A 109 2.28 -6.22 5.94
N VAL A 110 1.17 -6.80 5.50
CA VAL A 110 0.80 -6.90 4.09
C VAL A 110 0.03 -5.64 3.71
N VAL A 111 0.55 -4.87 2.77
CA VAL A 111 -0.08 -3.66 2.25
C VAL A 111 -0.68 -3.97 0.87
N TRP A 112 -2.01 -4.00 0.79
CA TRP A 112 -2.75 -4.19 -0.46
C TRP A 112 -3.03 -2.85 -1.12
N ILE A 113 -2.57 -2.66 -2.36
CA ILE A 113 -2.72 -1.43 -3.11
C ILE A 113 -3.57 -1.71 -4.34
N HIS A 114 -4.77 -1.14 -4.35
CA HIS A 114 -5.75 -1.41 -5.40
C HIS A 114 -5.45 -0.65 -6.71
N GLY A 115 -6.16 -1.04 -7.76
CA GLY A 115 -6.01 -0.49 -9.12
C GLY A 115 -7.01 0.59 -9.48
N ASN A 116 -7.18 0.78 -10.79
CA ASN A 116 -8.07 1.78 -11.40
C ASN A 116 -9.56 1.56 -11.08
N ARG A 117 -10.33 2.64 -11.07
CA ARG A 117 -11.81 2.68 -10.98
C ARG A 117 -12.38 2.01 -9.75
N MET A 118 -11.78 2.30 -8.60
CA MET A 118 -12.28 1.84 -7.32
C MET A 118 -12.66 3.04 -6.47
N GLU A 119 -13.86 3.03 -5.91
CA GLU A 119 -14.24 3.89 -4.79
C GLU A 119 -13.75 3.27 -3.46
N LEU A 120 -13.94 3.98 -2.34
CA LEU A 120 -13.52 3.46 -1.03
C LEU A 120 -14.15 2.08 -0.74
N ARG A 121 -15.45 1.93 -1.02
CA ARG A 121 -16.18 0.65 -0.85
C ARG A 121 -15.54 -0.48 -1.67
N ASP A 122 -15.12 -0.21 -2.90
CA ASP A 122 -14.49 -1.21 -3.75
C ASP A 122 -13.08 -1.56 -3.28
N ALA A 123 -12.33 -0.55 -2.82
CA ALA A 123 -11.03 -0.75 -2.19
C ALA A 123 -11.14 -1.67 -0.96
N VAL A 124 -12.08 -1.40 -0.05
CA VAL A 124 -12.36 -2.24 1.13
C VAL A 124 -12.75 -3.67 0.71
N ARG A 125 -13.67 -3.81 -0.27
CA ARG A 125 -14.07 -5.13 -0.79
C ARG A 125 -12.91 -5.92 -1.41
N SER A 126 -12.02 -5.24 -2.14
CA SER A 126 -10.85 -5.87 -2.75
C SER A 126 -9.84 -6.35 -1.70
N ALA A 127 -9.59 -5.55 -0.65
CA ALA A 127 -8.76 -5.94 0.48
C ALA A 127 -9.39 -7.11 1.26
N ALA A 128 -10.71 -7.09 1.49
CA ALA A 128 -11.44 -8.20 2.10
C ALA A 128 -11.33 -9.50 1.28
N ALA A 129 -11.35 -9.41 -0.05
CA ALA A 129 -11.14 -10.57 -0.90
C ALA A 129 -9.73 -11.16 -0.71
N LEU A 130 -8.70 -10.31 -0.66
CA LEU A 130 -7.33 -10.76 -0.36
C LEU A 130 -7.24 -11.37 1.05
N LYS A 131 -7.87 -10.74 2.06
CA LYS A 131 -7.93 -11.26 3.44
C LYS A 131 -8.44 -12.69 3.48
N ARG A 132 -9.58 -12.96 2.83
CA ARG A 132 -10.17 -14.31 2.77
C ARG A 132 -9.26 -15.33 2.09
N VAL A 133 -8.50 -14.91 1.07
CA VAL A 133 -7.53 -15.80 0.40
C VAL A 133 -6.35 -16.09 1.33
N LEU A 134 -5.77 -15.06 1.95
CA LEU A 134 -4.63 -15.21 2.85
C LEU A 134 -4.99 -16.04 4.09
N ASP A 135 -6.18 -15.83 4.68
CA ASP A 135 -6.67 -16.63 5.82
C ASP A 135 -6.79 -18.12 5.52
N ARG A 136 -7.04 -18.49 4.25
CA ARG A 136 -7.09 -19.89 3.82
C ARG A 136 -5.71 -20.46 3.50
N LEU A 137 -4.81 -19.65 2.95
CA LEU A 137 -3.49 -20.11 2.49
C LEU A 137 -2.45 -20.18 3.61
N VAL A 138 -2.56 -19.32 4.61
CA VAL A 138 -1.59 -19.22 5.71
C VAL A 138 -2.30 -19.13 7.07
N PRO A 139 -3.08 -20.15 7.46
CA PRO A 139 -3.86 -20.13 8.71
C PRO A 139 -2.98 -19.94 9.95
N ASP A 140 -1.75 -20.45 9.92
CA ASP A 140 -0.82 -20.41 11.05
C ASP A 140 0.11 -19.19 11.04
N ARG A 141 0.22 -18.45 9.92
CA ARG A 141 1.04 -17.23 9.88
C ARG A 141 0.18 -16.03 10.21
N ARG A 142 0.46 -15.44 11.37
CA ARG A 142 -0.19 -14.20 11.80
C ARG A 142 0.41 -13.02 11.03
N TYR A 143 -0.30 -12.53 10.02
CA TYR A 143 -0.01 -11.27 9.31
C TYR A 143 -0.96 -10.16 9.74
N VAL A 144 -0.62 -8.92 9.42
CA VAL A 144 -1.49 -7.74 9.52
C VAL A 144 -1.80 -7.29 8.09
N LEU A 145 -3.07 -7.16 7.71
CA LEU A 145 -3.44 -6.64 6.39
C LEU A 145 -3.86 -5.18 6.49
N VAL A 146 -3.24 -4.34 5.67
CA VAL A 146 -3.58 -2.93 5.49
C VAL A 146 -3.93 -2.68 4.02
N GLY A 147 -5.16 -2.23 3.74
CA GLY A 147 -5.54 -1.74 2.41
C GLY A 147 -5.12 -0.28 2.24
N TRP A 148 -4.38 0.04 1.18
CA TRP A 148 -4.11 1.42 0.74
C TRP A 148 -5.19 1.86 -0.24
N SER A 149 -6.08 2.75 0.22
CA SER A 149 -7.17 3.31 -0.57
C SER A 149 -6.81 4.69 -1.12
N TRP A 150 -6.50 4.77 -2.41
CA TRP A 150 -6.19 6.02 -3.12
C TRP A 150 -7.34 6.45 -4.04
N PRO A 151 -7.46 7.74 -4.40
CA PRO A 151 -8.54 8.22 -5.26
C PRO A 151 -8.35 7.73 -6.71
N ALA A 152 -8.85 6.52 -6.99
CA ALA A 152 -8.75 5.88 -8.30
C ALA A 152 -10.10 5.83 -9.05
N ASP A 153 -11.16 6.44 -8.51
CA ASP A 153 -12.44 6.64 -9.19
C ASP A 153 -12.27 7.45 -10.48
N ARG A 154 -13.32 7.57 -11.30
CA ARG A 154 -13.20 8.29 -12.57
C ARG A 154 -12.95 9.78 -12.30
N MET A 155 -11.75 10.26 -12.64
CA MET A 155 -11.32 11.62 -12.35
C MET A 155 -11.66 12.59 -13.48
N VAL A 156 -11.57 12.13 -14.73
CA VAL A 156 -11.84 12.97 -15.91
C VAL A 156 -12.59 12.18 -16.99
N ARG A 157 -13.17 12.91 -17.95
CA ARG A 157 -13.80 12.30 -19.13
C ARG A 157 -12.72 11.72 -20.06
N GLY A 158 -13.01 10.59 -20.67
CA GLY A 158 -12.13 9.91 -21.63
C GLY A 158 -11.13 8.94 -20.98
N VAL A 159 -11.15 7.69 -21.43
CA VAL A 159 -10.37 6.59 -20.83
C VAL A 159 -8.86 6.84 -20.87
N ARG A 160 -8.35 7.38 -21.99
CA ARG A 160 -6.91 7.64 -22.15
C ARG A 160 -6.40 8.74 -21.22
N GLN A 161 -7.15 9.84 -21.12
CA GLN A 161 -6.78 10.97 -20.28
C GLN A 161 -6.84 10.59 -18.80
N ASP A 162 -7.91 9.90 -18.40
CA ASP A 162 -8.09 9.37 -17.04
C ASP A 162 -6.96 8.41 -16.64
N SER A 163 -6.57 7.50 -17.55
CA SER A 163 -5.47 6.57 -17.31
C SER A 163 -4.12 7.27 -17.17
N ARG A 164 -3.84 8.31 -17.97
CA ARG A 164 -2.61 9.11 -17.85
C ARG A 164 -2.52 9.84 -16.52
N LEU A 165 -3.61 10.51 -16.13
CA LEU A 165 -3.69 11.20 -14.84
C LEU A 165 -3.44 10.24 -13.68
N LYS A 166 -4.04 9.04 -13.74
CA LYS A 166 -3.88 8.01 -12.71
C LYS A 166 -2.50 7.39 -12.66
N SER A 167 -1.81 7.28 -13.80
CA SER A 167 -0.40 6.87 -13.81
C SER A 167 0.52 7.90 -13.15
N CYS A 168 0.22 9.19 -13.27
CA CYS A 168 0.95 10.22 -12.52
C CYS A 168 0.58 10.19 -11.04
N ARG A 169 -0.71 10.12 -10.72
CA ARG A 169 -1.21 10.06 -9.34
C ARG A 169 -0.65 8.84 -8.60
N SER A 170 -0.59 7.67 -9.23
CA SER A 170 -0.05 6.45 -8.60
C SER A 170 1.40 6.61 -8.14
N LEU A 171 2.21 7.45 -8.81
CA LEU A 171 3.57 7.80 -8.38
C LEU A 171 3.58 8.75 -7.17
N GLN A 172 2.64 9.69 -7.11
CA GLN A 172 2.45 10.57 -5.95
C GLN A 172 2.01 9.77 -4.73
N GLU A 173 1.06 8.85 -4.91
CA GLU A 173 0.63 7.90 -3.87
C GLU A 173 1.78 7.02 -3.40
N ALA A 174 2.73 6.68 -4.29
CA ALA A 174 3.89 5.88 -3.91
C ALA A 174 4.80 6.62 -2.93
N ALA A 175 4.99 7.92 -3.13
CA ALA A 175 5.77 8.78 -2.23
C ALA A 175 5.07 8.95 -0.89
N LEU A 176 3.75 9.20 -0.90
CA LEU A 176 2.94 9.29 0.32
C LEU A 176 2.97 8.00 1.12
N LEU A 177 2.78 6.85 0.46
CA LEU A 177 2.85 5.53 1.10
C LEU A 177 4.25 5.24 1.64
N ALA A 178 5.31 5.58 0.91
CA ALA A 178 6.68 5.41 1.39
C ALA A 178 6.93 6.23 2.66
N HIS A 179 6.47 7.49 2.69
CA HIS A 179 6.62 8.35 3.87
C HIS A 179 5.83 7.80 5.06
N TRP A 180 4.59 7.34 4.85
CA TRP A 180 3.79 6.72 5.90
C TRP A 180 4.47 5.44 6.44
N ILE A 181 5.00 4.57 5.59
CA ILE A 181 5.73 3.36 6.00
C ILE A 181 7.00 3.73 6.78
N ASP A 182 7.77 4.71 6.32
CA ASP A 182 9.01 5.15 6.95
C ASP A 182 8.78 5.74 8.36
N GLN A 183 7.63 6.37 8.59
CA GLN A 183 7.24 6.91 9.90
C GLN A 183 6.62 5.88 10.83
N THR A 184 5.82 4.94 10.30
CA THR A 184 4.97 4.07 11.14
C THR A 184 5.45 2.61 11.20
N LEU A 185 6.21 2.16 10.21
CA LEU A 185 6.58 0.76 9.99
C LEU A 185 8.08 0.58 9.72
N ARG A 186 8.94 1.54 10.13
CA ARG A 186 10.40 1.53 9.86
C ARG A 186 11.09 0.21 10.21
N ASN A 187 10.70 -0.40 11.33
CA ASN A 187 11.33 -1.62 11.85
C ASN A 187 10.49 -2.88 11.60
N ARG A 188 9.57 -2.84 10.64
CA ARG A 188 8.63 -3.93 10.34
C ARG A 188 8.92 -4.57 9.00
N THR A 189 8.65 -5.87 8.89
CA THR A 189 8.60 -6.54 7.59
C THR A 189 7.34 -6.08 6.86
N VAL A 190 7.49 -5.44 5.70
CA VAL A 190 6.38 -4.93 4.90
C VAL A 190 6.34 -5.66 3.55
N VAL A 191 5.19 -6.26 3.24
CA VAL A 191 4.93 -6.92 1.96
C VAL A 191 3.97 -6.05 1.15
N LEU A 192 4.43 -5.52 0.02
CA LEU A 192 3.62 -4.70 -0.87
C LEU A 192 2.99 -5.59 -1.95
N VAL A 193 1.66 -5.55 -2.03
CA VAL A 193 0.88 -6.27 -3.03
C VAL A 193 0.08 -5.25 -3.84
N GLY A 194 0.47 -5.06 -5.09
CA GLY A 194 -0.16 -4.07 -5.96
C GLY A 194 -0.89 -4.68 -7.15
N TYR A 195 -2.06 -4.15 -7.48
CA TYR A 195 -2.82 -4.51 -8.68
C TYR A 195 -2.91 -3.35 -9.68
N SER A 196 -2.56 -3.59 -10.96
CA SER A 196 -2.64 -2.57 -12.02
C SER A 196 -1.84 -1.31 -11.66
N PHE A 197 -2.44 -0.11 -11.62
CA PHE A 197 -1.77 1.10 -11.12
C PHE A 197 -1.25 0.96 -9.68
N GLY A 198 -1.88 0.11 -8.85
CA GLY A 198 -1.37 -0.22 -7.53
C GLY A 198 -0.04 -0.96 -7.56
N ALA A 199 0.26 -1.72 -8.63
CA ALA A 199 1.58 -2.33 -8.82
C ALA A 199 2.66 -1.27 -9.11
N GLN A 200 2.31 -0.23 -9.89
CA GLN A 200 3.19 0.92 -10.10
C GLN A 200 3.47 1.65 -8.79
N THR A 201 2.44 1.88 -7.97
CA THR A 201 2.58 2.43 -6.62
C THR A 201 3.48 1.56 -5.75
N ALA A 202 3.21 0.25 -5.66
CA ALA A 202 4.01 -0.71 -4.88
C ALA A 202 5.49 -0.67 -5.26
N LEU A 203 5.79 -0.76 -6.56
CA LEU A 203 7.16 -0.78 -7.06
C LEU A 203 7.89 0.54 -6.75
N LYS A 204 7.25 1.68 -6.99
CA LYS A 204 7.87 2.98 -6.71
C LYS A 204 8.04 3.20 -5.21
N THR A 205 7.11 2.76 -4.37
CA THR A 205 7.24 2.81 -2.91
C THR A 205 8.45 1.99 -2.46
N ALA A 206 8.60 0.75 -2.94
CA ALA A 206 9.75 -0.09 -2.62
C ALA A 206 11.07 0.57 -3.05
N ALA A 207 11.11 1.15 -4.25
CA ALA A 207 12.29 1.87 -4.74
C ALA A 207 12.63 3.11 -3.89
N LEU A 208 11.64 3.85 -3.40
CA LEU A 208 11.85 5.00 -2.52
C LEU A 208 12.37 4.57 -1.14
N LEU A 209 11.80 3.51 -0.56
CA LEU A 209 12.25 2.96 0.72
C LEU A 209 13.68 2.39 0.62
N GLY A 210 14.04 1.76 -0.50
CA GLY A 210 15.41 1.29 -0.76
C GLY A 210 16.40 2.39 -1.13
N GLY A 211 15.94 3.45 -1.81
CA GLY A 211 16.76 4.54 -2.33
C GLY A 211 17.01 5.69 -1.35
N ALA A 212 16.16 5.88 -0.35
CA ALA A 212 16.39 6.84 0.74
C ALA A 212 17.64 6.51 1.58
N HIS A 213 18.31 5.39 1.31
CA HIS A 213 19.45 4.87 2.06
C HIS A 213 20.67 4.54 1.14
N GLY A 214 20.81 5.23 0.00
CA GLY A 214 22.03 5.23 -0.84
C GLY A 214 23.12 6.19 -0.29
N PRO A 215 24.40 6.02 -0.63
CA PRO A 215 25.53 6.36 0.25
C PRO A 215 25.78 7.87 0.35
N GLU A 216 25.34 8.49 1.43
CA GLU A 216 26.10 9.60 2.02
C GLU A 216 27.37 8.99 2.64
N GLY A 217 28.52 9.17 1.98
CA GLY A 217 29.81 8.72 2.49
C GLY A 217 30.67 7.91 1.53
N ILE A 218 30.75 8.29 0.25
CA ILE A 218 32.00 8.09 -0.50
C ILE A 218 32.65 9.46 -0.62
N SER A 219 33.38 9.79 0.45
CA SER A 219 34.71 10.39 0.40
C SER A 219 35.09 11.03 -0.95
N ASP A 220 35.00 12.35 -1.04
CA ASP A 220 35.94 13.15 -1.82
C ASP A 220 37.35 12.91 -1.23
N ALA A 221 38.00 11.85 -1.71
CA ALA A 221 39.43 11.63 -1.59
C ALA A 221 39.92 11.04 -2.90
N ALA A 222 40.23 11.94 -3.84
CA ALA A 222 41.33 11.83 -4.79
C ALA A 222 41.60 13.23 -5.36
#